data_AF-A0A9P5ZFI6-F1
#
_entry.id   AF-A0A9P5ZFI6-F1
#
_cell.length_a   1.000
_cell.length_b   1.000
_cell.length_c   1.000
_cell.angle_alpha   90.00
_cell.angle_beta   90.00
_cell.angle_gamma   90.00
#
_symmetry.space_group_name_H-M   'P 1'
#
loop_
_entity.id
_entity.type
_entity.pdbx_description
1 polymer ?
#
loop_
_entity_poly.entity_id
_entity_poly.type
_entity_poly.pdbx_seq_one_letter_code
_entity_poly.pdbx_strand_id
1 'polypeptide(L)'
;AGLSVKHVQKLASERSPIKRADFVRRIGQYSPACLFILDETSKDDRTYTRLWGRAQKGRRAESHAPFVRKRRFSTVAGLVLDEGIAAARVVEGSYTRETFLEFLQEDVV
;
A
#
# COMPACT_ATOMS: atom_id res chain seq x y z
N ALA A 1 -7.33 35.15 -17.98
CA ALA A 1 -8.02 33.84 -18.07
C ALA A 1 -7.01 32.81 -18.61
N GLY A 2 -6.94 31.59 -18.05
CA GLY A 2 -6.17 30.53 -18.72
C GLY A 2 -5.45 29.48 -17.89
N LEU A 3 -5.49 29.48 -16.55
CA LEU A 3 -4.91 28.40 -15.75
C LEU A 3 -5.91 27.91 -14.69
N SER A 4 -6.14 26.60 -14.67
CA SER A 4 -6.92 25.90 -13.65
C SER A 4 -6.00 25.14 -12.71
N VAL A 5 -6.35 25.11 -11.41
CA VAL A 5 -5.63 24.29 -10.42
C VAL A 5 -5.92 22.83 -10.72
N LYS A 6 -4.88 22.04 -11.01
CA LYS A 6 -4.97 20.59 -11.21
C LYS A 6 -4.20 19.88 -10.12
N HIS A 7 -4.77 18.80 -9.59
CA HIS A 7 -4.09 17.98 -8.60
C HIS A 7 -2.99 17.17 -9.30
N VAL A 8 -1.77 17.21 -8.77
CA VAL A 8 -0.63 16.50 -9.35
C VAL A 8 -0.81 15.00 -9.12
N GLN A 9 -0.79 14.22 -10.20
CA GLN A 9 -0.78 12.77 -10.10
C GLN A 9 0.63 12.29 -9.71
N LYS A 10 0.75 11.65 -8.54
CA LYS A 10 1.98 10.98 -8.13
C LYS A 10 2.03 9.60 -8.79
N LEU A 11 2.90 9.45 -9.80
CA LEU A 11 3.10 8.20 -10.52
C LEU A 11 4.46 7.60 -10.17
N ALA A 12 4.56 6.27 -10.14
CA ALA A 12 5.83 5.57 -10.01
C ALA A 12 6.70 5.83 -11.24
N SER A 13 8.00 6.11 -11.04
CA SER A 13 8.98 6.32 -12.10
C SER A 13 9.12 5.12 -13.03
N GLU A 14 8.93 3.92 -12.47
CA GLU A 14 9.07 2.63 -13.14
C GLU A 14 7.84 2.28 -14.00
N ARG A 15 6.77 3.09 -13.92
CA ARG A 15 5.51 2.82 -14.62
C ARG A 15 5.74 2.80 -16.13
N SER A 16 5.51 1.64 -16.74
CA SER A 16 5.55 1.45 -18.21
C SER A 16 4.18 1.08 -18.76
N PRO A 17 3.57 1.90 -19.64
CA PRO A 17 2.29 1.56 -20.28
C PRO A 17 2.33 0.22 -21.02
N ILE A 18 3.45 -0.07 -21.70
CA ILE A 18 3.63 -1.32 -22.47
C ILE A 18 3.62 -2.53 -21.53
N LYS A 19 4.41 -2.51 -20.44
CA LYS A 19 4.43 -3.61 -19.46
C LYS A 19 3.06 -3.84 -18.83
N ARG A 20 2.32 -2.77 -18.54
CA ARG A 20 0.96 -2.87 -17.99
C ARG A 20 -0.03 -3.47 -18.98
N ALA A 21 0.00 -3.04 -20.24
CA ALA A 21 -0.87 -3.59 -21.28
C ALA A 21 -0.59 -5.09 -21.50
N ASP A 22 0.68 -5.47 -21.55
CA ASP A 22 1.07 -6.87 -21.68
C ASP A 22 0.68 -7.72 -20.45
N PHE A 23 0.81 -7.18 -19.24
CA PHE A 23 0.30 -7.84 -18.03
C PHE A 23 -1.21 -8.06 -18.10
N VAL A 24 -1.99 -7.03 -18.43
CA VAL A 24 -3.46 -7.13 -18.55
C VAL A 24 -3.86 -8.17 -19.58
N ARG A 25 -3.20 -8.18 -20.74
CA ARG A 25 -3.42 -9.17 -21.80
C ARG A 25 -3.18 -10.60 -21.32
N ARG A 26 -2.11 -10.84 -20.54
CA ARG A 26 -1.76 -12.16 -20.02
C ARG A 26 -2.67 -12.61 -18.88
N ILE A 27 -2.89 -11.75 -17.89
CA ILE A 27 -3.68 -12.11 -16.71
C ILE A 27 -5.17 -12.30 -17.07
N GLY A 28 -5.68 -11.58 -18.07
CA GLY A 28 -7.06 -11.70 -18.54
C GLY A 28 -7.40 -13.04 -19.22
N GLN A 29 -6.41 -13.92 -19.42
CA GLN A 29 -6.63 -15.28 -19.93
C GLN A 29 -7.11 -16.24 -18.84
N TYR A 30 -6.96 -15.87 -17.56
CA TYR A 30 -7.36 -16.69 -16.42
C TYR A 30 -8.73 -16.26 -15.90
N SER A 31 -9.53 -17.23 -15.47
CA SER A 31 -10.76 -16.92 -14.71
C SER A 31 -10.37 -16.19 -13.42
N PRO A 32 -11.06 -15.10 -13.05
CA PRO A 32 -10.83 -14.43 -11.77
C PRO A 32 -10.97 -15.36 -10.55
N ALA A 33 -11.80 -16.42 -10.65
CA ALA A 33 -11.94 -17.43 -9.60
C ALA A 33 -10.69 -18.29 -9.38
N CYS A 34 -9.75 -18.32 -10.33
CA CYS A 34 -8.48 -19.03 -10.20
C CYS A 34 -7.32 -18.14 -9.72
N LEU A 35 -7.59 -16.87 -9.42
CA LEU A 35 -6.56 -15.91 -9.02
C LEU A 35 -6.49 -15.80 -7.50
N PHE A 36 -5.28 -15.97 -6.98
CA PHE A 36 -4.93 -15.65 -5.60
C PHE A 36 -4.03 -14.40 -5.60
N ILE A 37 -4.57 -13.28 -5.13
CA ILE A 37 -3.89 -11.98 -5.20
C ILE A 37 -3.25 -11.66 -3.85
N LEU A 38 -1.93 -11.56 -3.84
CA LEU A 38 -1.14 -11.24 -2.66
C LEU A 38 -0.65 -9.79 -2.70
N ASP A 39 -0.72 -9.10 -1.56
CA ASP A 39 -0.07 -7.80 -1.37
C ASP A 39 0.38 -7.60 0.09
N GLU A 40 1.34 -6.71 0.29
CA GLU A 40 1.82 -6.28 1.60
C GLU A 40 1.37 -4.84 1.90
N THR A 41 0.82 -4.63 3.09
CA THR A 41 0.59 -3.29 3.65
C THR A 41 1.37 -3.11 4.94
N SER A 42 1.81 -1.87 5.21
CA SER A 42 2.48 -1.54 6.47
C SER A 42 1.72 -0.44 7.21
N LYS A 43 1.51 -0.67 8.49
CA LYS A 43 0.94 0.26 9.44
C LYS A 43 2.03 0.69 10.41
N ASP A 44 2.40 1.96 10.33
CA ASP A 44 3.23 2.60 11.34
C ASP A 44 2.32 3.41 12.27
N ASP A 45 2.42 3.18 13.57
CA ASP A 45 1.66 3.86 14.62
C ASP A 45 2.19 5.30 14.88
N ARG A 46 2.55 6.02 13.82
CA ARG A 46 2.90 7.44 13.94
C ARG A 46 1.68 8.19 14.47
N THR A 47 1.92 9.06 15.45
CA THR A 47 0.93 10.05 15.86
C THR A 47 0.47 10.81 14.61
N TYR A 48 -0.79 10.64 14.20
CA TYR A 48 -1.38 11.36 13.07
C TYR A 48 -1.40 12.85 13.39
N THR A 49 -0.34 13.57 13.05
CA THR A 49 -0.41 15.02 12.92
C THR A 49 -1.21 15.34 11.67
N ARG A 50 -2.04 16.37 11.72
CA ARG A 50 -2.77 16.83 10.54
C ARG A 50 -1.73 17.24 9.48
N LEU A 51 -1.81 16.64 8.28
CA LEU A 51 -0.94 16.98 7.15
C LEU A 51 -1.18 18.41 6.62
N TRP A 52 -2.34 18.98 6.93
CA TRP A 52 -2.75 20.32 6.48
C TRP A 52 -3.12 21.19 7.69
N GLY A 53 -2.41 22.32 7.85
CA GLY A 53 -2.68 23.35 8.85
C GLY A 53 -3.12 24.66 8.21
N ARG A 54 -3.75 25.54 8.99
CA ARG A 54 -4.10 26.90 8.55
C ARG A 54 -3.21 27.90 9.28
N ALA A 55 -2.63 28.84 8.54
CA ALA A 55 -1.87 29.97 9.07
C ALA A 55 -2.14 31.22 8.23
N GLN A 56 -1.81 32.38 8.78
CA GLN A 56 -1.87 33.63 8.02
C GLN A 56 -0.90 33.62 6.83
N LYS A 57 -1.24 34.34 5.77
CA LYS A 57 -0.40 34.46 4.57
C LYS A 57 0.99 35.00 4.95
N GLY A 58 2.05 34.27 4.57
CA GLY A 58 3.42 34.60 4.94
C GLY A 58 3.88 34.05 6.29
N ARG A 59 3.03 33.31 7.02
CA ARG A 59 3.37 32.61 8.26
C ARG A 59 3.36 31.09 8.04
N ARG A 60 4.28 30.39 8.70
CA ARG A 60 4.32 28.91 8.70
C ARG A 60 3.21 28.38 9.62
N ALA A 61 2.48 27.37 9.15
CA ALA A 61 1.58 26.60 10.00
C ALA A 61 2.41 25.58 10.79
N GLU A 62 2.43 25.71 12.12
CA GLU A 62 3.20 24.87 13.02
C GLU A 62 2.25 24.11 13.95
N SER A 63 2.56 22.84 14.22
CA SER A 63 1.80 21.98 15.11
C SER A 63 2.79 21.18 15.96
N HIS A 64 2.74 21.39 17.27
CA HIS A 64 3.55 20.63 18.23
C HIS A 64 2.74 19.43 18.71
N ALA A 65 3.24 18.23 18.42
CA ALA A 65 2.65 16.97 18.87
C ALA A 65 3.77 15.99 19.22
N PRO A 66 3.51 15.01 20.11
CA PRO A 66 4.48 13.97 20.42
C PRO A 66 4.95 13.24 19.17
N PHE A 67 6.26 13.29 18.90
CA PHE A 67 6.90 12.53 17.82
C PHE A 67 7.23 11.13 18.31
N VAL A 68 6.19 10.28 18.42
CA VAL A 68 6.33 8.89 18.84
C VAL A 68 6.47 8.02 17.59
N ARG A 69 7.65 7.42 17.41
CA ARG A 69 7.82 6.28 16.48
C ARG A 69 7.43 5.02 17.26
N LYS A 70 6.15 4.65 17.15
CA LYS A 70 5.64 3.42 17.76
C LYS A 70 6.05 2.20 16.91
N ARG A 71 5.53 1.04 17.27
CA ARG A 71 5.76 -0.23 16.56
C ARG A 71 5.21 -0.12 15.14
N ARG A 72 5.97 -0.63 14.16
CA ARG A 72 5.49 -0.81 12.80
C ARG A 72 5.03 -2.25 12.66
N PHE A 73 3.85 -2.44 12.10
CA PHE A 73 3.36 -3.74 11.70
C PHE A 73 3.31 -3.81 10.17
N SER A 74 3.78 -4.92 9.63
CA SER A 74 3.54 -5.28 8.23
C SER A 74 2.51 -6.41 8.20
N THR A 75 1.63 -6.36 7.22
CA THR A 75 0.59 -7.36 6.97
C THR A 75 0.70 -7.81 5.54
N VAL A 76 0.85 -9.11 5.33
CA VAL A 76 0.65 -9.72 4.01
C VAL A 76 -0.72 -10.40 4.02
N ALA A 77 -1.50 -10.17 2.97
CA ALA A 77 -2.81 -10.78 2.81
C ALA A 77 -3.02 -11.29 1.37
N GLY A 78 -3.64 -12.46 1.27
CA GLY A 78 -4.06 -13.11 0.05
C GLY A 78 -5.57 -13.00 -0.12
N LEU A 79 -6.01 -12.53 -1.28
CA LEU A 79 -7.40 -12.37 -1.65
C LEU A 79 -7.79 -13.33 -2.77
N VAL A 80 -8.95 -13.95 -2.63
CA VAL A 80 -9.64 -14.72 -3.67
C VAL A 80 -11.02 -14.14 -3.91
N LEU A 81 -11.59 -14.41 -5.09
CA LEU A 81 -12.85 -13.80 -5.51
C LEU A 81 -14.03 -14.16 -4.60
N ASP A 82 -14.14 -15.44 -4.21
CA ASP A 82 -15.36 -15.97 -3.60
C ASP A 82 -15.38 -15.81 -2.07
N GLU A 83 -14.22 -15.85 -1.42
CA GLU A 83 -14.08 -15.85 0.05
C GLU A 83 -13.52 -14.52 0.61
N GLY A 84 -12.99 -13.64 -0.24
CA GLY A 84 -12.28 -12.45 0.21
C GLY A 84 -10.89 -12.82 0.73
N ILE A 85 -10.59 -12.54 2.01
CA ILE A 85 -9.28 -12.81 2.60
C ILE A 85 -9.15 -14.31 2.90
N ALA A 86 -8.36 -15.00 2.07
CA ALA A 86 -8.07 -16.43 2.23
C ALA A 86 -6.89 -16.69 3.18
N ALA A 87 -5.91 -15.79 3.20
CA ALA A 87 -4.74 -15.88 4.09
C ALA A 87 -4.32 -14.49 4.55
N ALA A 88 -3.93 -14.35 5.82
CA ALA A 88 -3.34 -13.11 6.31
C ALA A 88 -2.42 -13.36 7.49
N ARG A 89 -1.25 -12.71 7.47
CA ARG A 89 -0.30 -12.71 8.59
C ARG A 89 0.13 -11.29 8.91
N VAL A 90 0.28 -11.01 10.19
CA VAL A 90 0.79 -9.74 10.71
C VAL A 90 2.10 -10.01 11.43
N VAL A 91 3.13 -9.26 11.07
CA VAL A 91 4.43 -9.30 11.75
C VAL A 91 4.79 -7.90 12.26
N GLU A 92 5.45 -7.83 13.40
CA GLU A 92 6.11 -6.60 13.80
C GLU A 92 7.39 -6.40 12.98
N GLY A 93 7.59 -5.18 12.47
CA GLY A 93 8.76 -4.84 11.68
C GLY A 93 8.49 -4.88 10.18
N SER A 94 9.38 -5.51 9.41
CA SER A 94 9.28 -5.72 7.96
C SER A 94 9.25 -7.21 7.70
N TYR A 95 8.59 -7.64 6.63
CA TYR A 95 8.83 -8.98 6.10
C TYR A 95 10.28 -9.11 5.61
N THR A 96 10.92 -10.20 6.00
CA THR A 96 12.10 -10.73 5.33
C THR A 96 11.66 -11.79 4.33
N ARG A 97 12.58 -12.18 3.44
CA ARG A 97 12.36 -13.30 2.51
C ARG A 97 11.92 -14.57 3.25
N GLU A 98 12.56 -14.87 4.37
CA GLU A 98 12.31 -16.07 5.18
C GLU A 98 10.90 -16.05 5.76
N THR A 99 10.51 -14.94 6.41
CA THR A 99 9.15 -14.80 6.95
C THR A 99 8.05 -14.81 5.89
N PHE A 100 8.37 -14.35 4.67
CA PHE A 100 7.43 -14.39 3.56
C PHE A 100 7.28 -15.80 2.99
N LEU A 101 8.38 -16.55 2.86
CA LEU A 101 8.34 -17.95 2.44
C LEU A 101 7.59 -18.82 3.46
N GLU A 102 7.80 -18.57 4.75
CA GLU A 102 7.05 -19.22 5.82
C GLU A 102 5.55 -18.92 5.73
N PHE A 103 5.16 -17.67 5.47
CA PHE A 103 3.76 -17.30 5.20
C PHE A 103 3.19 -18.10 4.02
N LEU A 104 3.93 -18.22 2.91
CA LEU A 104 3.47 -18.98 1.75
C LEU A 104 3.30 -20.47 2.03
N GLN A 105 4.13 -21.05 2.91
CA GLN A 105 4.10 -22.48 3.23
C GLN A 105 3.01 -22.84 4.23
N GLU A 106 2.79 -21.96 5.21
CA GLU A 106 1.92 -22.28 6.36
C GLU A 106 0.51 -21.69 6.22
N ASP A 107 0.34 -20.55 5.54
CA ASP A 107 -0.95 -19.85 5.49
C ASP A 107 -1.65 -19.89 4.12
N VAL A 108 -0.93 -20.19 3.05
CA VAL A 108 -1.47 -20.15 1.66
C VAL A 108 -1.75 -21.54 1.08
N VAL A 109 -1.08 -22.59 1.58
CA VAL A 109 -1.17 -23.97 1.06
C VAL A 109 -2.54 -24.59 1.32
#